data_AF-A0A1V2EUW2-F1
#
_entry.id   AF-A0A1V2EUW2-F1
#
_cell.length_a   1.000
_cell.length_b   1.000
_cell.length_c   1.000
_cell.angle_alpha   90.00
_cell.angle_beta   90.00
_cell.angle_gamma   90.00
#
_symmetry.space_group_name_H-M   'P 1'
#
loop_
_entity.id
_entity.type
_entity.pdbx_description
1 polymer ?
#
loop_
_entity_poly.entity_id
_entity_poly.type
_entity_poly.pdbx_seq_one_letter_code
_entity_poly.pdbx_strand_id
1 'polypeptide(L)'
;MLRRLPLSDILSIAHVVGVADTTPASEDRHVEPRGAVYGSVRVAADHADVASMADLIEAAAPYLMSWSDAYPRLLSNVACRNEAAGTNDADSVFATAIGRTLRRPPRGIDGIPLACMTEAVELFCQERHGVKPRKASHRRDSPVGRKIAPHLTRRKLAAAIGVAPQAPLLARIFDGVIRLFDDKDYANRHEAERLADLVEQEVLRRWNNTHETISLDRAARSLNHPTSTHRPTDWMIEELLVPVDVEELGIDDVLVARRGGRNFLKSDVDALIDRIASRVELVDSDTEMFGFEIFARCRKFHGGGWPRLDFIRAFLDGRIRARSTIERPKLAEMWFHLDDVRNLALEHRVKAVLEKDVFAIAHRCRTFVTAIWDRNPDHFTDYHLRHLRRTEAVRFVDVRNTTEGRDRPLYHFSLVDLLERAALLQGPSLSPLVDKVLRDHRNAKKPCDRVVVGPTEQEANTYISAIAAQMKNTLAGDGMRLPSPNPHVPTLPGWRRTGDRARASRAPTCKAPSAAGVALPRDKLCD
;
A
#
# COMPACT_ATOMS: atom_id res chain seq x y z
N MET A 1 21.76 -49.70 1.80
CA MET A 1 20.39 -49.18 1.90
C MET A 1 19.32 -50.27 2.10
N LEU A 2 19.41 -51.44 1.45
CA LEU A 2 18.38 -52.50 1.53
C LEU A 2 18.29 -53.32 2.85
N ARG A 3 19.30 -53.25 3.74
CA ARG A 3 19.44 -54.12 4.94
C ARG A 3 18.37 -53.94 6.05
N ARG A 4 17.36 -53.10 5.87
CA ARG A 4 16.30 -52.82 6.88
C ARG A 4 14.87 -52.96 6.36
N LEU A 5 14.68 -53.52 5.16
CA LEU A 5 13.35 -53.71 4.58
C LEU A 5 12.71 -55.03 5.06
N PRO A 6 11.39 -55.08 5.29
CA PRO A 6 10.70 -56.33 5.53
C PRO A 6 10.78 -57.24 4.29
N LEU A 7 10.72 -58.56 4.50
CA LEU A 7 10.89 -59.56 3.44
C LEU A 7 9.93 -59.36 2.25
N SER A 8 8.70 -58.94 2.52
CA SER A 8 7.68 -58.60 1.51
C SER A 8 8.09 -57.46 0.57
N ASP A 9 8.79 -56.45 1.10
CA ASP A 9 9.22 -55.28 0.35
C ASP A 9 10.43 -55.66 -0.49
N ILE A 10 11.32 -56.49 0.06
CA ILE A 10 12.44 -57.09 -0.70
C ILE A 10 11.90 -57.93 -1.86
N LEU A 11 10.89 -58.77 -1.64
CA LEU A 11 10.25 -59.56 -2.69
C LEU A 11 9.55 -58.70 -3.74
N SER A 12 8.92 -57.59 -3.31
CA SER A 12 8.30 -56.62 -4.23
C SER A 12 9.34 -55.91 -5.10
N ILE A 13 10.49 -55.52 -4.52
CA ILE A 13 11.62 -54.96 -5.28
C ILE A 13 12.16 -56.01 -6.25
N ALA A 14 12.40 -57.24 -5.78
CA ALA A 14 12.92 -58.33 -6.60
C ALA A 14 12.01 -58.60 -7.80
N HIS A 15 10.70 -58.65 -7.59
CA HIS A 15 9.74 -58.83 -8.67
C HIS A 15 9.79 -57.69 -9.69
N VAL A 16 9.76 -56.44 -9.25
CA VAL A 16 9.78 -55.27 -10.16
C VAL A 16 11.08 -55.20 -10.96
N VAL A 17 12.21 -55.47 -10.31
CA VAL A 17 13.54 -55.51 -10.92
C VAL A 17 13.66 -56.67 -11.90
N GLY A 18 13.23 -57.86 -11.49
CA GLY A 18 13.24 -59.07 -12.32
C GLY A 18 12.44 -58.87 -13.59
N VAL A 19 11.20 -58.38 -13.47
CA VAL A 19 10.34 -58.11 -14.63
C VAL A 19 10.99 -57.09 -15.57
N ALA A 20 11.58 -56.02 -15.01
CA ALA A 20 12.22 -55.00 -15.83
C ALA A 20 13.46 -55.50 -16.58
N ASP A 21 14.19 -56.44 -16.00
CA ASP A 21 15.39 -57.05 -16.59
C ASP A 21 15.02 -58.09 -17.65
N THR A 22 14.03 -58.94 -17.37
CA THR A 22 13.64 -60.05 -18.26
C THR A 22 12.78 -59.62 -19.44
N THR A 23 12.07 -58.50 -19.36
CA THR A 23 11.22 -58.07 -20.48
C THR A 23 12.01 -57.28 -21.53
N PRO A 24 12.10 -57.78 -22.78
CA PRO A 24 12.80 -57.10 -23.86
C PRO A 24 12.10 -55.81 -24.29
N ALA A 25 12.86 -54.86 -24.84
CA ALA A 25 12.34 -53.55 -25.24
C ALA A 25 11.19 -53.63 -26.27
N SER A 26 11.17 -54.66 -27.12
CA SER A 26 10.12 -54.90 -28.11
C SER A 26 8.76 -55.28 -27.51
N GLU A 27 8.73 -55.77 -26.27
CA GLU A 27 7.51 -56.19 -25.56
C GLU A 27 6.99 -55.13 -24.57
N ASP A 28 7.78 -54.07 -24.32
CA ASP A 28 7.47 -53.02 -23.37
C ASP A 28 6.53 -51.96 -23.98
N ARG A 29 5.25 -52.03 -23.61
CA ARG A 29 4.19 -51.21 -24.20
C ARG A 29 4.39 -49.73 -23.88
N HIS A 30 4.33 -48.88 -24.91
CA HIS A 30 4.36 -47.44 -24.77
C HIS A 30 3.12 -46.93 -24.01
N VAL A 31 3.32 -45.98 -23.10
CA VAL A 31 2.26 -45.37 -22.29
C VAL A 31 2.16 -43.89 -22.64
N GLU A 32 0.95 -43.44 -23.01
CA GLU A 32 0.73 -42.03 -23.33
C GLU A 32 1.03 -41.10 -22.14
N PRO A 33 1.56 -39.89 -22.38
CA PRO A 33 1.90 -38.93 -21.33
C PRO A 33 0.71 -38.50 -20.44
N ARG A 34 -0.54 -38.66 -20.92
CA ARG A 34 -1.75 -38.19 -20.26
C ARG A 34 -2.85 -39.26 -20.29
N GLY A 35 -2.80 -40.22 -19.38
CA GLY A 35 -3.91 -41.18 -19.28
C GLY A 35 -3.73 -42.41 -18.39
N ALA A 36 -2.60 -42.59 -17.70
CA ALA A 36 -2.41 -43.80 -16.90
C ALA A 36 -3.20 -43.74 -15.58
N VAL A 37 -4.33 -44.45 -15.55
CA VAL A 37 -4.97 -44.90 -14.31
C VAL A 37 -3.94 -45.72 -13.53
N TYR A 38 -3.83 -45.42 -12.23
CA TYR A 38 -3.02 -46.20 -11.29
C TYR A 38 -3.57 -47.62 -11.24
N GLY A 39 -3.06 -48.51 -12.09
CA GLY A 39 -3.13 -49.93 -11.82
C GLY A 39 -2.27 -50.16 -10.60
N SER A 40 -2.89 -50.52 -9.47
CA SER A 40 -2.15 -51.29 -8.47
C SER A 40 -1.64 -52.52 -9.21
N VAL A 41 -0.36 -52.53 -9.58
CA VAL A 41 0.33 -53.78 -9.85
C VAL A 41 0.43 -54.44 -8.48
N ARG A 42 -0.70 -55.01 -8.01
CA ARG A 42 -0.62 -56.25 -7.25
C ARG A 42 0.25 -57.13 -8.14
N VAL A 43 1.31 -57.69 -7.55
CA VAL A 43 2.08 -58.81 -8.13
C VAL A 43 1.11 -59.58 -8.99
N ALA A 44 1.28 -59.49 -10.30
CA ALA A 44 0.24 -59.92 -11.22
C ALA A 44 -0.07 -61.36 -10.82
N ALA A 45 -1.34 -61.62 -10.50
CA ALA A 45 -1.83 -62.97 -10.24
C ALA A 45 -1.57 -63.91 -11.44
N ASP A 46 -1.04 -63.36 -12.54
CA ASP A 46 -0.59 -64.00 -13.76
C ASP A 46 0.76 -64.74 -13.62
N HIS A 47 1.55 -64.49 -12.56
CA HIS A 47 2.75 -65.28 -12.21
C HIS A 47 2.46 -66.27 -11.07
N ALA A 48 1.33 -66.97 -11.15
CA ALA A 48 0.90 -67.95 -10.14
C ALA A 48 1.79 -69.22 -10.04
N ASP A 49 2.84 -69.30 -10.86
CA ASP A 49 3.81 -70.39 -10.89
C ASP A 49 5.09 -70.00 -10.12
N VAL A 50 5.51 -70.88 -9.19
CA VAL A 50 6.71 -70.75 -8.36
C VAL A 50 8.00 -70.68 -9.20
N ALA A 51 8.07 -71.40 -10.32
CA ALA A 51 9.22 -71.40 -11.22
C ALA A 51 9.41 -70.02 -11.88
N SER A 52 8.32 -69.43 -12.42
CA SER A 52 8.35 -68.07 -12.96
C SER A 52 8.82 -67.02 -11.92
N MET A 53 8.43 -67.17 -10.65
CA MET A 53 8.91 -66.28 -9.59
C MET A 53 10.36 -66.54 -9.20
N ALA A 54 10.83 -67.79 -9.26
CA ALA A 54 12.23 -68.11 -9.03
C ALA A 54 13.12 -67.46 -10.11
N ASP A 55 12.74 -67.56 -11.39
CA ASP A 55 13.46 -66.95 -12.51
C ASP A 55 13.55 -65.42 -12.36
N LEU A 56 12.46 -64.76 -11.96
CA LEU A 56 12.46 -63.31 -11.71
C LEU A 56 13.35 -62.92 -10.52
N ILE A 57 13.38 -63.73 -9.45
CA ILE A 57 14.25 -63.49 -8.30
C ILE A 57 15.73 -63.70 -8.70
N GLU A 58 16.03 -64.73 -9.49
CA GLU A 58 17.36 -64.98 -10.03
C GLU A 58 17.84 -63.82 -10.92
N ALA A 59 16.97 -63.33 -11.81
CA ALA A 59 17.26 -62.15 -12.64
C ALA A 59 17.47 -60.88 -11.79
N ALA A 60 16.75 -60.74 -10.67
CA ALA A 60 16.90 -59.59 -9.78
C ALA A 60 18.13 -59.67 -8.85
N ALA A 61 18.65 -60.86 -8.58
CA ALA A 61 19.71 -61.09 -7.60
C ALA A 61 20.99 -60.25 -7.86
N PRO A 62 21.52 -60.13 -9.10
CA PRO A 62 22.69 -59.30 -9.38
C PRO A 62 22.49 -57.81 -9.04
N TYR A 63 21.26 -57.31 -9.21
CA TYR A 63 20.91 -55.93 -8.90
C TYR A 63 20.75 -55.68 -7.41
N LEU A 64 20.14 -56.62 -6.69
CA LEU A 64 19.95 -56.53 -5.24
C LEU A 64 21.27 -56.66 -4.47
N MET A 65 22.19 -57.49 -4.96
CA MET A 65 23.50 -57.72 -4.34
C MET A 65 24.47 -56.55 -4.58
N SER A 66 24.29 -55.78 -5.66
CA SER A 66 25.18 -54.69 -6.07
C SER A 66 24.42 -53.39 -6.39
N TRP A 67 23.48 -53.01 -5.54
CA TRP A 67 22.49 -51.95 -5.79
C TRP A 67 23.04 -50.65 -6.39
N SER A 68 24.10 -50.08 -5.81
CA SER A 68 24.67 -48.79 -6.26
C SER A 68 25.19 -48.82 -7.70
N ASP A 69 25.70 -49.96 -8.15
CA ASP A 69 26.40 -50.07 -9.42
C ASP A 69 25.54 -50.76 -10.49
N ALA A 70 24.70 -51.71 -10.07
CA ALA A 70 23.88 -52.51 -10.95
C ALA A 70 22.54 -51.84 -11.26
N TYR A 71 21.88 -51.23 -10.28
CA TYR A 71 20.56 -50.63 -10.49
C TYR A 71 20.56 -49.49 -11.52
N PRO A 72 21.56 -48.58 -11.55
CA PRO A 72 21.63 -47.57 -12.62
C PRO A 72 21.75 -48.17 -14.04
N ARG A 73 22.36 -49.35 -14.19
CA ARG A 73 22.44 -50.05 -15.48
C ARG A 73 21.07 -50.54 -15.93
N LEU A 74 20.27 -51.07 -15.01
CA LEU A 74 18.87 -51.42 -15.28
C LEU A 74 18.07 -50.19 -15.71
N LEU A 75 18.23 -49.07 -14.99
CA LEU A 75 17.57 -47.81 -15.35
C LEU A 75 17.98 -47.33 -16.75
N SER A 76 19.26 -47.42 -17.12
CA SER A 76 19.73 -47.11 -18.48
C SER A 76 19.12 -48.04 -19.55
N ASN A 77 18.95 -49.33 -19.24
CA ASN A 77 18.37 -50.29 -20.18
C ASN A 77 16.87 -50.06 -20.43
N VAL A 78 16.17 -49.41 -19.50
CA VAL A 78 14.72 -49.13 -19.59
C VAL A 78 14.40 -47.69 -19.99
N ALA A 79 15.26 -46.74 -19.64
CA ALA A 79 15.10 -45.33 -19.99
C ALA A 79 15.01 -45.15 -21.51
N CYS A 80 14.14 -44.23 -21.94
CA CYS A 80 13.99 -43.82 -23.34
C CYS A 80 13.60 -44.94 -24.34
N ARG A 81 13.15 -46.12 -23.88
CA ARG A 81 12.57 -47.17 -24.75
C ARG A 81 11.40 -46.68 -25.61
N ASN A 82 10.76 -45.57 -25.25
CA ASN A 82 9.79 -44.86 -26.06
C ASN A 82 10.39 -43.54 -26.57
N GLU A 83 10.99 -43.57 -27.76
CA GLU A 83 11.65 -42.40 -28.36
C GLU A 83 10.67 -41.23 -28.60
N ALA A 84 9.40 -41.53 -28.88
CA ALA A 84 8.38 -40.51 -29.17
C ALA A 84 7.99 -39.64 -27.96
N ALA A 85 8.30 -40.08 -26.73
CA ALA A 85 7.94 -39.35 -25.51
C ALA A 85 8.93 -38.23 -25.14
N GLY A 86 10.13 -38.21 -25.74
CA GLY A 86 11.20 -37.27 -25.44
C GLY A 86 11.83 -37.45 -24.05
N THR A 87 12.60 -36.45 -23.59
CA THR A 87 13.36 -36.48 -22.32
C THR A 87 13.12 -35.27 -21.42
N ASN A 88 12.05 -34.51 -21.67
CA ASN A 88 11.77 -33.24 -20.99
C ASN A 88 11.46 -33.38 -19.49
N ASP A 89 10.93 -34.54 -19.07
CA ASP A 89 10.67 -34.85 -17.68
C ASP A 89 10.83 -36.36 -17.38
N ALA A 90 10.78 -36.74 -16.10
CA ALA A 90 10.99 -38.13 -15.69
C ALA A 90 9.83 -39.05 -16.09
N ASP A 91 8.62 -38.50 -16.34
CA ASP A 91 7.49 -39.24 -16.88
C ASP A 91 7.75 -39.60 -18.37
N SER A 92 8.38 -38.70 -19.13
CA SER A 92 8.82 -38.91 -20.52
C SER A 92 9.99 -39.89 -20.64
N VAL A 93 11.01 -39.80 -19.77
CA VAL A 93 12.17 -40.72 -19.78
C VAL A 93 11.73 -42.18 -19.56
N PHE A 94 10.68 -42.40 -18.78
CA PHE A 94 10.15 -43.72 -18.46
C PHE A 94 8.72 -43.92 -19.01
N ALA A 95 8.49 -43.56 -20.28
CA ALA A 95 7.19 -43.59 -20.94
C ALA A 95 6.76 -44.97 -21.50
N THR A 96 7.12 -46.04 -20.79
CA THR A 96 6.70 -47.42 -21.08
C THR A 96 6.11 -48.08 -19.84
N ALA A 97 5.37 -49.18 -19.98
CA ALA A 97 4.70 -49.84 -18.86
C ALA A 97 5.69 -50.26 -17.76
N ILE A 98 6.84 -50.81 -18.15
CA ILE A 98 7.90 -51.20 -17.22
C ILE A 98 8.60 -49.97 -16.65
N GLY A 99 8.94 -48.99 -17.50
CA GLY A 99 9.56 -47.75 -17.05
C GLY A 99 8.72 -47.04 -15.99
N ARG A 100 7.39 -47.00 -16.16
CA ARG A 100 6.47 -46.43 -15.17
C ARG A 100 6.48 -47.18 -13.85
N THR A 101 6.59 -48.50 -13.91
CA THR A 101 6.64 -49.37 -12.72
C THR A 101 7.96 -49.17 -11.95
N LEU A 102 9.09 -49.04 -12.65
CA LEU A 102 10.37 -48.71 -12.01
C LEU A 102 10.36 -47.32 -11.38
N ARG A 103 9.81 -46.31 -12.08
CA ARG A 103 9.75 -44.94 -11.58
C ARG A 103 8.78 -44.78 -10.40
N ARG A 104 7.67 -45.50 -10.40
CA ARG A 104 6.64 -45.48 -9.36
C ARG A 104 6.35 -46.91 -8.90
N PRO A 105 7.26 -47.51 -8.11
CA PRO A 105 7.10 -48.89 -7.68
C PRO A 105 5.83 -49.06 -6.82
N PRO A 106 5.28 -50.28 -6.76
CA PRO A 106 4.20 -50.61 -5.84
C PRO A 106 4.56 -50.24 -4.41
N ARG A 107 3.53 -49.93 -3.61
CA ARG A 107 3.68 -49.58 -2.19
C ARG A 107 4.14 -50.81 -1.40
N GLY A 108 5.08 -50.63 -0.48
CA GLY A 108 5.46 -51.65 0.51
C GLY A 108 4.35 -51.90 1.54
N ILE A 109 4.60 -52.80 2.49
CA ILE A 109 3.61 -53.20 3.53
C ILE A 109 3.01 -51.99 4.28
N ASP A 110 3.81 -50.96 4.56
CA ASP A 110 3.37 -49.77 5.27
C ASP A 110 2.58 -48.78 4.38
N GLY A 111 2.27 -49.14 3.14
CA GLY A 111 1.59 -48.28 2.17
C GLY A 111 2.49 -47.16 1.61
N ILE A 112 3.79 -47.20 1.89
CA ILE A 112 4.79 -46.22 1.45
C ILE A 112 5.41 -46.69 0.12
N PRO A 113 5.56 -45.83 -0.90
CA PRO A 113 6.39 -46.14 -2.06
C PRO A 113 7.81 -46.48 -1.60
N LEU A 114 8.45 -47.47 -2.23
CA LEU A 114 9.79 -47.92 -1.86
C LEU A 114 10.81 -46.79 -2.11
N ALA A 115 11.07 -45.98 -1.08
CA ALA A 115 11.82 -44.72 -1.18
C ALA A 115 13.19 -44.89 -1.85
N CYS A 116 13.89 -45.99 -1.55
CA CYS A 116 15.19 -46.30 -2.14
C CYS A 116 15.18 -46.45 -3.67
N MET A 117 14.07 -46.91 -4.27
CA MET A 117 13.92 -46.99 -5.72
C MET A 117 13.57 -45.62 -6.30
N THR A 118 12.65 -44.89 -5.67
CA THR A 118 12.24 -43.56 -6.13
C THR A 118 13.42 -42.57 -6.10
N GLU A 119 14.20 -42.55 -5.02
CA GLU A 119 15.40 -41.73 -4.88
C GLU A 119 16.45 -42.08 -5.94
N ALA A 120 16.69 -43.36 -6.19
CA ALA A 120 17.65 -43.80 -7.20
C ALA A 120 17.23 -43.42 -8.63
N VAL A 121 15.93 -43.48 -8.94
CA VAL A 121 15.40 -43.03 -10.23
C VAL A 121 15.48 -41.52 -10.38
N GLU A 122 15.15 -40.77 -9.34
CA GLU A 122 15.25 -39.30 -9.37
C GLU A 122 16.70 -38.84 -9.53
N LEU A 123 17.63 -39.46 -8.80
CA LEU A 123 19.06 -39.22 -8.92
C LEU A 123 19.55 -39.54 -10.34
N PHE A 124 19.16 -40.70 -10.88
CA PHE A 124 19.49 -41.10 -12.25
C PHE A 124 18.97 -40.09 -13.29
N CYS A 125 17.71 -39.69 -13.20
CA CYS A 125 17.12 -38.70 -14.11
C CYS A 125 17.82 -37.34 -14.03
N GLN A 126 18.22 -36.92 -12.83
CA GLN A 126 18.94 -35.68 -12.62
C GLN A 126 20.35 -35.75 -13.21
N GLU A 127 21.10 -36.82 -12.92
CA GLU A 127 22.50 -36.98 -13.34
C GLU A 127 22.65 -37.25 -14.85
N ARG A 128 21.78 -38.09 -15.43
CA ARG A 128 21.91 -38.54 -16.83
C ARG A 128 21.10 -37.73 -17.82
N HIS A 129 19.98 -37.16 -17.40
CA HIS A 129 19.05 -36.45 -18.28
C HIS A 129 18.79 -34.99 -17.90
N GLY A 130 19.44 -34.47 -16.84
CA GLY A 130 19.28 -33.09 -16.40
C GLY A 130 17.87 -32.73 -15.94
N VAL A 131 17.02 -33.73 -15.71
CA VAL A 131 15.62 -33.53 -15.31
C VAL A 131 15.58 -33.20 -13.83
N LYS A 132 15.06 -32.02 -13.49
CA LYS A 132 14.86 -31.65 -12.09
C LYS A 132 13.69 -32.44 -11.49
N PRO A 133 13.86 -33.05 -10.31
CA PRO A 133 12.76 -33.71 -9.62
C PRO A 133 11.64 -32.69 -9.36
N ARG A 134 10.44 -33.02 -9.83
CA ARG A 134 9.26 -32.24 -9.50
C ARG A 134 9.00 -32.47 -8.02
N LYS A 135 9.15 -31.43 -7.18
CA LYS A 135 8.82 -31.50 -5.75
C LYS A 135 7.45 -32.17 -5.60
N ALA A 136 7.43 -33.37 -5.02
CA ALA A 136 6.20 -34.07 -4.69
C ALA A 136 5.33 -33.16 -3.82
N SER A 137 4.00 -33.32 -3.87
CA SER A 137 3.15 -32.62 -2.91
C SER A 137 3.56 -33.10 -1.52
N HIS A 138 4.08 -32.19 -0.70
CA HIS A 138 4.56 -32.46 0.67
C HIS A 138 3.59 -33.32 1.50
N ARG A 139 2.28 -33.21 1.21
CA ARG A 139 1.21 -34.03 1.77
C ARG A 139 1.38 -35.55 1.65
N ARG A 140 2.01 -36.06 0.58
CA ARG A 140 2.15 -37.52 0.37
C ARG A 140 3.25 -38.12 1.25
N ASP A 141 4.26 -37.32 1.57
CA ASP A 141 5.44 -37.76 2.33
C ASP A 141 5.30 -37.41 3.82
N SER A 142 4.47 -36.41 4.13
CA SER A 142 4.06 -36.00 5.48
C SER A 142 3.41 -37.13 6.30
N PRO A 143 3.93 -37.46 7.50
CA PRO A 143 3.26 -38.36 8.46
C PRO A 143 1.84 -37.91 8.84
N VAL A 144 1.64 -36.63 9.14
CA VAL A 144 0.31 -36.06 9.45
C VAL A 144 -0.61 -36.18 8.24
N GLY A 145 -0.14 -35.79 7.06
CA GLY A 145 -0.89 -35.79 5.81
C GLY A 145 -1.38 -37.18 5.40
N ARG A 146 -0.57 -38.22 5.66
CA ARG A 146 -0.95 -39.63 5.47
C ARG A 146 -2.01 -40.08 6.47
N LYS A 147 -1.80 -39.79 7.76
CA LYS A 147 -2.69 -40.22 8.84
C LYS A 147 -4.10 -39.65 8.71
N ILE A 148 -4.23 -38.38 8.31
CA ILE A 148 -5.53 -37.71 8.18
C ILE A 148 -6.25 -38.00 6.85
N ALA A 149 -5.56 -38.56 5.84
CA ALA A 149 -6.09 -38.70 4.48
C ALA A 149 -7.46 -39.42 4.37
N PRO A 150 -7.77 -40.46 5.19
CA PRO A 150 -9.09 -41.11 5.18
C PRO A 150 -10.22 -40.21 5.69
N HIS A 151 -9.94 -39.30 6.62
CA HIS A 151 -10.95 -38.53 7.36
C HIS A 151 -11.09 -37.08 6.84
N LEU A 152 -10.00 -36.53 6.30
CA LEU A 152 -9.95 -35.16 5.80
C LEU A 152 -9.28 -35.07 4.43
N THR A 153 -10.05 -34.56 3.48
CA THR A 153 -9.55 -34.22 2.13
C THR A 153 -9.76 -32.75 1.84
N ARG A 154 -8.90 -32.19 0.99
CA ARG A 154 -9.10 -30.84 0.45
C ARG A 154 -10.47 -30.65 -0.21
N ARG A 155 -11.05 -31.70 -0.79
CA ARG A 155 -12.40 -31.65 -1.38
C ARG A 155 -13.47 -31.46 -0.31
N LYS A 156 -13.35 -32.15 0.84
CA LYS A 156 -14.23 -31.98 1.99
C LYS A 156 -14.14 -30.55 2.56
N LEU A 157 -12.92 -30.04 2.74
CA LEU A 157 -12.69 -28.66 3.18
C LEU A 157 -13.22 -27.62 2.19
N ALA A 158 -12.99 -27.82 0.90
CA ALA A 158 -13.51 -26.97 -0.15
C ALA A 158 -15.04 -26.92 -0.15
N ALA A 159 -15.71 -28.06 0.08
CA ALA A 159 -17.16 -28.10 0.22
C ALA A 159 -17.65 -27.35 1.47
N ALA A 160 -16.97 -27.53 2.61
CA ALA A 160 -17.31 -26.83 3.85
C ALA A 160 -17.15 -25.29 3.74
N ILE A 161 -16.13 -24.85 2.99
CA ILE A 161 -15.81 -23.43 2.78
C ILE A 161 -16.62 -22.82 1.61
N GLY A 162 -17.15 -23.64 0.69
CA GLY A 162 -17.86 -23.17 -0.50
C GLY A 162 -16.95 -22.72 -1.65
N VAL A 163 -15.78 -23.34 -1.81
CA VAL A 163 -14.81 -23.01 -2.87
C VAL A 163 -14.47 -24.22 -3.75
N ALA A 164 -13.80 -23.99 -4.88
CA ALA A 164 -13.30 -25.07 -5.71
C ALA A 164 -12.20 -25.88 -4.99
N PRO A 165 -12.17 -27.23 -5.08
CA PRO A 165 -11.14 -28.06 -4.46
C PRO A 165 -9.70 -27.73 -4.89
N GLN A 166 -9.55 -27.15 -6.07
CA GLN A 166 -8.30 -26.70 -6.68
C GLN A 166 -7.97 -25.22 -6.42
N ALA A 167 -8.72 -24.52 -5.56
CA ALA A 167 -8.44 -23.14 -5.19
C ALA A 167 -6.99 -22.99 -4.66
N PRO A 168 -6.13 -22.14 -5.28
CA PRO A 168 -4.73 -22.03 -4.92
C PRO A 168 -4.51 -21.61 -3.46
N LEU A 169 -5.39 -20.73 -2.95
CA LEU A 169 -5.32 -20.24 -1.57
C LEU A 169 -5.58 -21.37 -0.56
N LEU A 170 -6.63 -22.17 -0.78
CA LEU A 170 -6.96 -23.31 0.06
C LEU A 170 -5.84 -24.34 0.04
N ALA A 171 -5.27 -24.61 -1.14
CA ALA A 171 -4.14 -25.52 -1.26
C ALA A 171 -2.94 -25.08 -0.40
N ARG A 172 -2.59 -23.78 -0.44
CA ARG A 172 -1.49 -23.24 0.37
C ARG A 172 -1.76 -23.29 1.87
N ILE A 173 -2.95 -22.88 2.31
CA ILE A 173 -3.33 -22.93 3.74
C ILE A 173 -3.28 -24.39 4.23
N PHE A 174 -3.89 -25.30 3.48
CA PHE A 174 -3.95 -26.71 3.84
C PHE A 174 -2.56 -27.35 3.93
N ASP A 175 -1.71 -27.14 2.93
CA ASP A 175 -0.35 -27.70 2.94
C ASP A 175 0.53 -27.06 4.02
N GLY A 176 0.33 -25.78 4.34
CA GLY A 176 1.01 -25.08 5.44
C GLY A 176 0.58 -25.55 6.83
N VAL A 177 -0.70 -25.87 7.04
CA VAL A 177 -1.19 -26.46 8.30
C VAL A 177 -0.61 -27.86 8.50
N ILE A 178 -0.54 -28.67 7.44
CA ILE A 178 0.09 -30.00 7.52
C ILE A 178 1.56 -29.88 7.98
N ARG A 179 2.34 -28.95 7.41
CA ARG A 179 3.72 -28.68 7.84
C ARG A 179 3.82 -28.30 9.31
N LEU A 180 2.99 -27.36 9.75
CA LEU A 180 2.97 -26.93 11.15
C LEU A 180 2.76 -28.10 12.11
N PHE A 181 1.89 -29.05 11.74
CA PHE A 181 1.57 -30.20 12.58
C PHE A 181 2.65 -31.29 12.49
N ASP A 182 3.32 -31.45 11.34
CA ASP A 182 4.50 -32.31 11.20
C ASP A 182 5.66 -31.80 12.07
N ASP A 183 5.96 -30.50 12.05
CA ASP A 183 7.05 -29.88 12.82
C ASP A 183 6.87 -30.06 14.33
N LYS A 184 5.62 -30.22 14.79
CA LYS A 184 5.27 -30.44 16.20
C LYS A 184 5.07 -31.92 16.57
N ASP A 185 5.36 -32.83 15.64
CA ASP A 185 5.20 -34.29 15.79
C ASP A 185 3.78 -34.73 16.22
N TYR A 186 2.74 -34.10 15.67
CA TYR A 186 1.36 -34.41 16.03
C TYR A 186 0.90 -35.78 15.53
N ALA A 187 1.55 -36.31 14.49
CA ALA A 187 1.24 -37.63 13.93
C ALA A 187 1.38 -38.75 14.97
N ASN A 188 2.33 -38.63 15.90
CA ASN A 188 2.56 -39.61 16.96
C ASN A 188 1.69 -39.39 18.21
N ARG A 189 1.18 -38.16 18.41
CA ARG A 189 0.50 -37.74 19.64
C ARG A 189 -1.02 -37.87 19.61
N HIS A 190 -1.62 -37.98 18.42
CA HIS A 190 -3.07 -37.96 18.25
C HIS A 190 -3.56 -39.09 17.34
N GLU A 191 -4.74 -39.63 17.63
CA GLU A 191 -5.47 -40.54 16.74
C GLU A 191 -5.89 -39.84 15.44
N ALA A 192 -6.13 -40.63 14.38
CA ALA A 192 -6.34 -40.10 13.03
C ALA A 192 -7.54 -39.15 12.92
N GLU A 193 -8.67 -39.49 13.55
CA GLU A 193 -9.89 -38.67 13.55
C GLU A 193 -9.67 -37.35 14.29
N ARG A 194 -9.16 -37.41 15.53
CA ARG A 194 -8.89 -36.21 16.33
C ARG A 194 -7.85 -35.30 15.66
N LEU A 195 -6.84 -35.88 15.01
CA LEU A 195 -5.86 -35.12 14.24
C LEU A 195 -6.49 -34.45 13.02
N ALA A 196 -7.39 -35.15 12.32
CA ALA A 196 -8.14 -34.60 11.19
C ALA A 196 -9.02 -33.41 11.64
N ASP A 197 -9.73 -33.52 12.77
CA ASP A 197 -10.55 -32.43 13.29
C ASP A 197 -9.70 -31.19 13.65
N LEU A 198 -8.54 -31.39 14.29
CA LEU A 198 -7.63 -30.29 14.63
C LEU A 198 -7.07 -29.60 13.37
N VAL A 199 -6.72 -30.38 12.34
CA VAL A 199 -6.27 -29.82 11.06
C VAL A 199 -7.41 -29.08 10.36
N GLU A 200 -8.63 -29.62 10.38
CA GLU A 200 -9.80 -28.96 9.80
C GLU A 200 -10.09 -27.62 10.49
N GLN A 201 -10.11 -27.58 11.83
CA GLN A 201 -10.30 -26.36 12.61
C GLN A 201 -9.22 -25.31 12.32
N GLU A 202 -7.95 -25.71 12.28
CA GLU A 202 -6.85 -24.77 12.02
C GLU A 202 -6.88 -24.23 10.58
N VAL A 203 -7.25 -25.06 9.61
CA VAL A 203 -7.42 -24.62 8.21
C VAL A 203 -8.56 -23.61 8.11
N LEU A 204 -9.71 -23.87 8.74
CA LEU A 204 -10.84 -22.95 8.78
C LEU A 204 -10.47 -21.64 9.49
N ARG A 205 -9.77 -21.72 10.62
CA ARG A 205 -9.28 -20.54 11.35
C ARG A 205 -8.38 -19.67 10.47
N ARG A 206 -7.35 -20.26 9.84
CA ARG A 206 -6.44 -19.52 8.95
C ARG A 206 -7.13 -19.01 7.70
N TRP A 207 -8.10 -19.75 7.16
CA TRP A 207 -8.93 -19.29 6.05
C TRP A 207 -9.70 -18.03 6.44
N ASN A 208 -10.39 -18.04 7.57
CA ASN A 208 -11.14 -16.88 8.08
C ASN A 208 -10.22 -15.70 8.34
N ASN A 209 -9.10 -15.89 9.05
CA ASN A 209 -8.11 -14.82 9.29
C ASN A 209 -7.58 -14.20 7.98
N THR A 210 -7.37 -15.02 6.95
CA THR A 210 -6.95 -14.52 5.62
C THR A 210 -8.04 -13.69 4.93
N HIS A 211 -9.31 -14.02 5.17
CA HIS A 211 -10.45 -13.29 4.64
C HIS A 211 -10.81 -12.06 5.48
N GLU A 212 -10.40 -12.01 6.74
CA GLU A 212 -10.56 -10.86 7.62
C GLU A 212 -9.42 -9.86 7.51
N THR A 213 -8.35 -10.19 6.77
CA THR A 213 -7.20 -9.31 6.57
C THR A 213 -7.17 -8.66 5.18
N ILE A 214 -6.53 -7.50 5.12
CA ILE A 214 -6.35 -6.69 3.92
C ILE A 214 -4.92 -6.11 3.88
N SER A 215 -4.27 -6.19 2.72
CA SER A 215 -2.93 -5.65 2.53
C SER A 215 -2.90 -4.12 2.57
N LEU A 216 -1.79 -3.52 2.98
CA LEU A 216 -1.56 -2.06 3.02
C LEU A 216 -2.02 -1.34 1.75
N ASP A 217 -1.60 -1.80 0.58
CA ASP A 217 -1.95 -1.15 -0.70
C ASP A 217 -3.46 -1.14 -0.94
N ARG A 218 -4.14 -2.22 -0.55
CA ARG A 218 -5.58 -2.35 -0.72
C ARG A 218 -6.34 -1.52 0.31
N ALA A 219 -5.89 -1.51 1.57
CA ALA A 219 -6.42 -0.61 2.61
C ALA A 219 -6.28 0.86 2.20
N ALA A 220 -5.09 1.26 1.73
CA ALA A 220 -4.83 2.61 1.25
C ALA A 220 -5.71 3.02 0.07
N ARG A 221 -6.05 2.08 -0.83
CA ARG A 221 -7.00 2.29 -1.96
C ARG A 221 -8.47 2.29 -1.54
N SER A 222 -8.81 1.65 -0.42
CA SER A 222 -10.14 1.75 0.18
C SER A 222 -10.33 3.13 0.81
N LEU A 223 -9.32 3.62 1.54
CA LEU A 223 -9.33 4.92 2.21
C LEU A 223 -9.06 6.09 1.25
N ASN A 224 -8.50 5.82 0.07
CA ASN A 224 -8.10 6.83 -0.88
C ASN A 224 -8.19 6.41 -2.36
N HIS A 225 -8.25 7.37 -3.28
CA HIS A 225 -8.35 7.06 -4.71
C HIS A 225 -7.04 6.40 -5.23
N PRO A 226 -7.12 5.35 -6.07
CA PRO A 226 -5.95 4.58 -6.55
C PRO A 226 -4.93 5.37 -7.38
N THR A 227 -5.32 6.50 -7.95
CA THR A 227 -4.42 7.39 -8.71
C THR A 227 -3.83 8.53 -7.87
N SER A 228 -4.11 8.53 -6.56
CA SER A 228 -3.61 9.59 -5.71
C SER A 228 -2.11 9.44 -5.43
N THR A 229 -1.41 10.55 -5.24
CA THR A 229 0.04 10.63 -4.91
C THR A 229 0.38 10.10 -3.51
N HIS A 230 -0.58 9.45 -2.87
CA HIS A 230 -0.52 8.98 -1.50
C HIS A 230 0.32 7.73 -1.36
N ARG A 231 1.35 7.82 -0.51
CA ARG A 231 2.10 6.64 -0.13
C ARG A 231 1.22 5.76 0.77
N PRO A 232 1.17 4.44 0.54
CA PRO A 232 0.43 3.52 1.39
C PRO A 232 0.89 3.58 2.86
N THR A 233 2.17 3.88 3.11
CA THR A 233 2.78 3.97 4.46
C THR A 233 2.18 5.03 5.36
N ASP A 234 1.56 6.08 4.82
CA ASP A 234 1.01 7.19 5.61
C ASP A 234 -0.20 6.76 6.47
N TRP A 235 -0.71 5.55 6.25
CA TRP A 235 -1.80 4.94 7.02
C TRP A 235 -1.31 4.04 8.15
N MET A 236 0.00 3.73 8.22
CA MET A 236 0.58 2.78 9.18
C MET A 236 0.91 3.41 10.54
N ILE A 237 0.00 4.23 11.05
CA ILE A 237 0.22 5.00 12.27
C ILE A 237 -0.81 4.51 13.27
N GLU A 238 -0.38 4.27 14.50
CA GLU A 238 -1.16 3.58 15.53
C GLU A 238 -2.54 4.21 15.74
N GLU A 239 -2.69 5.53 15.61
CA GLU A 239 -4.00 6.19 15.77
C GLU A 239 -4.93 6.07 14.55
N LEU A 240 -4.44 5.51 13.43
CA LEU A 240 -5.19 5.27 12.19
C LEU A 240 -5.39 3.79 11.93
N LEU A 241 -4.30 3.04 11.72
CA LEU A 241 -4.33 1.60 11.49
C LEU A 241 -3.10 0.94 12.11
N VAL A 242 -3.34 -0.11 12.89
CA VAL A 242 -2.30 -0.95 13.46
C VAL A 242 -2.12 -2.19 12.57
N PRO A 243 -0.91 -2.48 12.08
CA PRO A 243 -0.70 -3.68 11.30
C PRO A 243 -0.82 -4.92 12.18
N VAL A 244 -1.46 -5.96 11.67
CA VAL A 244 -1.59 -7.23 12.39
C VAL A 244 -0.28 -8.00 12.33
N ASP A 245 0.06 -8.66 13.44
CA ASP A 245 1.14 -9.64 13.46
C ASP A 245 0.72 -10.89 12.68
N VAL A 246 1.47 -11.18 11.62
CA VAL A 246 1.15 -12.25 10.68
C VAL A 246 1.48 -13.62 11.28
N GLU A 247 2.46 -13.65 12.19
CA GLU A 247 2.89 -14.84 12.94
C GLU A 247 1.81 -15.24 13.95
N GLU A 248 1.26 -14.25 14.68
CA GLU A 248 0.20 -14.47 15.66
C GLU A 248 -1.09 -15.02 15.02
N LEU A 249 -1.41 -14.58 13.79
CA LEU A 249 -2.55 -15.10 13.05
C LEU A 249 -2.28 -16.44 12.34
N GLY A 250 -1.03 -16.92 12.30
CA GLY A 250 -0.61 -18.16 11.63
C GLY A 250 -0.74 -18.11 10.11
N ILE A 251 -0.51 -16.96 9.49
CA ILE A 251 -0.73 -16.74 8.04
C ILE A 251 0.58 -16.58 7.26
N ASP A 252 1.72 -16.82 7.90
CA ASP A 252 3.07 -16.51 7.38
C ASP A 252 3.30 -17.03 5.96
N ASP A 253 3.04 -18.31 5.68
CA ASP A 253 3.30 -18.89 4.35
C ASP A 253 2.34 -18.42 3.25
N VAL A 254 1.19 -17.84 3.62
CA VAL A 254 0.06 -17.60 2.70
C VAL A 254 -0.05 -16.12 2.31
N LEU A 255 0.21 -15.21 3.25
CA LEU A 255 0.18 -13.75 3.02
C LEU A 255 1.52 -13.18 2.56
N VAL A 256 2.66 -13.82 2.85
CA VAL A 256 3.98 -13.38 2.35
C VAL A 256 4.06 -13.38 0.82
N ALA A 257 3.29 -14.25 0.15
CA ALA A 257 3.16 -14.27 -1.30
C ALA A 257 2.44 -13.04 -1.90
N ARG A 258 1.73 -12.24 -1.08
CA ARG A 258 1.22 -10.91 -1.45
C ARG A 258 2.27 -9.86 -1.10
N ARG A 259 3.41 -9.86 -1.84
CA ARG A 259 4.47 -8.82 -1.83
C ARG A 259 4.72 -8.17 -0.45
N GLY A 260 5.25 -8.90 0.53
CA GLY A 260 6.00 -8.34 1.68
C GLY A 260 5.41 -7.11 2.39
N GLY A 261 4.09 -6.93 2.35
CA GLY A 261 3.39 -5.74 2.82
C GLY A 261 2.75 -6.01 4.16
N ARG A 262 2.65 -4.96 4.99
CA ARG A 262 1.89 -5.00 6.24
C ARG A 262 0.41 -5.28 5.94
N ASN A 263 -0.23 -6.08 6.79
CA ASN A 263 -1.65 -6.42 6.68
C ASN A 263 -2.43 -5.79 7.84
N PHE A 264 -3.71 -5.53 7.63
CA PHE A 264 -4.62 -4.92 8.59
C PHE A 264 -5.88 -5.77 8.70
N LEU A 265 -6.60 -5.69 9.81
CA LEU A 265 -7.96 -6.23 9.87
C LEU A 265 -8.87 -5.38 8.98
N LYS A 266 -9.77 -6.03 8.25
CA LYS A 266 -10.79 -5.36 7.44
C LYS A 266 -11.73 -4.55 8.32
N SER A 267 -12.08 -5.05 9.50
CA SER A 267 -12.89 -4.35 10.48
C SER A 267 -12.32 -2.98 10.84
N ASP A 268 -11.00 -2.88 11.01
CA ASP A 268 -10.35 -1.63 11.41
C ASP A 268 -10.34 -0.63 10.25
N VAL A 269 -10.13 -1.12 9.02
CA VAL A 269 -10.24 -0.30 7.82
C VAL A 269 -11.66 0.19 7.62
N ASP A 270 -12.67 -0.66 7.79
CA ASP A 270 -14.07 -0.30 7.69
C ASP A 270 -14.48 0.69 8.78
N ALA A 271 -14.04 0.49 10.02
CA ALA A 271 -14.26 1.42 11.13
C ALA A 271 -13.62 2.79 10.87
N LEU A 272 -12.45 2.83 10.25
CA LEU A 272 -11.81 4.09 9.85
C LEU A 272 -12.58 4.78 8.71
N ILE A 273 -13.10 4.02 7.73
CA ILE A 273 -13.99 4.55 6.69
C ILE A 273 -15.24 5.17 7.31
N ASP A 274 -15.85 4.49 8.27
CA ASP A 274 -17.07 4.97 8.93
C ASP A 274 -16.77 6.19 9.81
N ARG A 275 -15.61 6.22 10.47
CA ARG A 275 -15.12 7.40 11.18
C ARG A 275 -14.92 8.57 10.23
N ILE A 276 -14.34 8.36 9.05
CA ILE A 276 -14.22 9.40 8.01
C ILE A 276 -15.61 9.87 7.60
N ALA A 277 -16.52 8.97 7.22
CA ALA A 277 -17.87 9.30 6.78
C ALA A 277 -18.65 10.11 7.83
N SER A 278 -18.54 9.74 9.11
CA SER A 278 -19.20 10.46 10.23
C SER A 278 -18.73 11.91 10.40
N ARG A 279 -17.58 12.28 9.84
CA ARG A 279 -17.01 13.64 9.91
C ARG A 279 -17.34 14.49 8.69
N VAL A 280 -18.03 13.93 7.71
CA VAL A 280 -18.35 14.60 6.44
C VAL A 280 -19.80 15.04 6.46
N GLU A 281 -20.03 16.27 6.06
CA GLU A 281 -21.39 16.75 5.78
C GLU A 281 -21.82 16.19 4.42
N LEU A 282 -22.83 15.31 4.44
CA LEU A 282 -23.45 14.78 3.22
C LEU A 282 -24.32 15.87 2.60
N VAL A 283 -24.09 16.15 1.32
CA VAL A 283 -24.81 17.16 0.55
C VAL A 283 -25.42 16.53 -0.70
N ASP A 284 -26.62 16.98 -1.09
CA ASP A 284 -27.29 16.47 -2.28
C ASP A 284 -26.50 16.80 -3.54
N SER A 285 -26.51 15.89 -4.52
CA SER A 285 -25.78 16.01 -5.79
C SER A 285 -26.12 17.28 -6.56
N ASP A 286 -27.37 17.74 -6.48
CA ASP A 286 -27.85 18.92 -7.20
C ASP A 286 -27.35 20.24 -6.58
N THR A 287 -26.83 20.17 -5.34
CA THR A 287 -26.28 21.31 -4.60
C THR A 287 -24.80 21.57 -4.96
N GLU A 288 -24.12 20.66 -5.68
CA GLU A 288 -22.70 20.84 -6.07
C GLU A 288 -22.44 22.12 -6.90
N MET A 289 -23.47 22.68 -7.55
CA MET A 289 -23.31 23.82 -8.46
C MET A 289 -23.31 25.21 -7.80
N PHE A 290 -23.76 25.35 -6.54
CA PHE A 290 -23.86 26.66 -5.88
C PHE A 290 -23.15 26.65 -4.51
N GLY A 291 -22.04 27.40 -4.38
CA GLY A 291 -21.36 27.63 -3.09
C GLY A 291 -20.08 26.80 -2.81
N PHE A 292 -19.58 26.04 -3.78
CA PHE A 292 -18.34 25.26 -3.66
C PHE A 292 -17.05 26.06 -3.93
N GLU A 293 -17.13 27.36 -4.19
CA GLU A 293 -15.97 28.21 -4.48
C GLU A 293 -14.94 28.24 -3.34
N ILE A 294 -15.43 28.11 -2.10
CA ILE A 294 -14.62 28.05 -0.88
C ILE A 294 -14.14 26.64 -0.52
N PHE A 295 -14.51 25.62 -1.30
CA PHE A 295 -14.11 24.23 -1.09
C PHE A 295 -13.21 23.73 -2.22
N ALA A 296 -12.25 22.87 -1.91
CA ALA A 296 -11.43 22.21 -2.93
C ALA A 296 -11.23 20.73 -2.63
N ARG A 297 -10.99 19.95 -3.68
CA ARG A 297 -10.63 18.54 -3.55
C ARG A 297 -9.26 18.38 -2.91
N CYS A 298 -9.10 17.30 -2.14
CA CYS A 298 -7.89 16.94 -1.40
C CYS A 298 -6.58 17.13 -2.19
N ARG A 299 -6.58 16.77 -3.48
CA ARG A 299 -5.40 16.85 -4.37
C ARG A 299 -4.76 18.24 -4.46
N LYS A 300 -5.51 19.33 -4.25
CA LYS A 300 -4.97 20.70 -4.31
C LYS A 300 -4.14 21.09 -3.08
N PHE A 301 -4.21 20.34 -1.98
CA PHE A 301 -3.56 20.73 -0.72
C PHE A 301 -2.21 20.03 -0.48
N HIS A 302 -1.80 19.13 -1.36
CA HIS A 302 -0.54 18.41 -1.27
C HIS A 302 0.59 19.18 -1.97
N GLY A 303 1.16 20.18 -1.29
CA GLY A 303 2.31 20.92 -1.84
C GLY A 303 2.93 22.00 -0.95
N GLY A 304 2.29 22.39 0.17
CA GLY A 304 2.64 23.61 0.91
C GLY A 304 3.52 23.46 2.16
N GLY A 305 4.05 22.27 2.47
CA GLY A 305 4.84 22.03 3.69
C GLY A 305 4.05 21.72 4.97
N TRP A 306 2.77 21.37 4.85
CA TRP A 306 1.97 20.79 5.94
C TRP A 306 1.99 19.27 5.82
N PRO A 307 2.50 18.52 6.81
CA PRO A 307 2.55 17.06 6.73
C PRO A 307 1.16 16.47 6.56
N ARG A 308 1.07 15.46 5.69
CA ARG A 308 -0.19 14.84 5.34
C ARG A 308 -0.91 14.19 6.52
N LEU A 309 -0.15 13.59 7.44
CA LEU A 309 -0.70 13.02 8.67
C LEU A 309 -1.44 14.08 9.48
N ASP A 310 -0.85 15.26 9.63
CA ASP A 310 -1.43 16.34 10.41
C ASP A 310 -2.71 16.87 9.77
N PHE A 311 -2.80 16.85 8.43
CA PHE A 311 -4.05 17.10 7.71
C PHE A 311 -5.12 16.06 8.06
N ILE A 312 -4.80 14.77 7.97
CA ILE A 312 -5.75 13.69 8.26
C ILE A 312 -6.22 13.78 9.71
N ARG A 313 -5.31 14.00 10.66
CA ARG A 313 -5.63 14.19 12.08
C ARG A 313 -6.53 15.40 12.30
N ALA A 314 -6.15 16.57 11.78
CA ALA A 314 -6.96 17.78 11.91
C ALA A 314 -8.36 17.62 11.31
N PHE A 315 -8.51 16.88 10.22
CA PHE A 315 -9.82 16.52 9.69
C PHE A 315 -10.60 15.59 10.64
N LEU A 316 -10.00 14.49 11.09
CA LEU A 316 -10.65 13.53 11.98
C LEU A 316 -11.02 14.12 13.35
N ASP A 317 -10.29 15.15 13.79
CA ASP A 317 -10.53 15.95 15.00
C ASP A 317 -11.61 17.03 14.78
N GLY A 318 -12.14 17.18 13.57
CA GLY A 318 -13.17 18.15 13.23
C GLY A 318 -12.68 19.59 13.07
N ARG A 319 -11.36 19.81 12.96
CA ARG A 319 -10.78 21.15 12.74
C ARG A 319 -10.88 21.60 11.27
N ILE A 320 -11.09 20.65 10.35
CA ILE A 320 -11.30 20.92 8.92
C ILE A 320 -12.69 20.44 8.55
N ARG A 321 -13.53 21.33 8.04
CA ARG A 321 -14.84 20.94 7.50
C ARG A 321 -14.69 20.31 6.13
N ALA A 322 -15.42 19.21 5.92
CA ALA A 322 -15.47 18.51 4.64
C ALA A 322 -16.91 18.18 4.23
N ARG A 323 -17.14 18.15 2.93
CA ARG A 323 -18.41 17.81 2.28
C ARG A 323 -18.22 16.70 1.26
N SER A 324 -19.26 15.88 1.07
CA SER A 324 -19.32 14.90 -0.01
C SER A 324 -20.77 14.62 -0.41
N THR A 325 -20.95 14.16 -1.65
CA THR A 325 -22.21 13.62 -2.17
C THR A 325 -22.31 12.10 -2.02
N ILE A 326 -21.26 11.45 -1.50
CA ILE A 326 -21.16 10.00 -1.32
C ILE A 326 -21.27 9.68 0.17
N GLU A 327 -22.12 8.71 0.53
CA GLU A 327 -22.36 8.31 1.93
C GLU A 327 -21.11 7.78 2.63
N ARG A 328 -20.28 7.00 1.93
CA ARG A 328 -18.99 6.47 2.43
C ARG A 328 -17.84 6.95 1.54
N PRO A 329 -17.45 8.24 1.63
CA PRO A 329 -16.51 8.84 0.70
C PRO A 329 -15.07 8.47 1.05
N LYS A 330 -14.22 8.37 0.02
CA LYS A 330 -12.77 8.33 0.20
C LYS A 330 -12.20 9.73 0.41
N LEU A 331 -11.00 9.84 0.98
CA LEU A 331 -10.34 11.15 1.19
C LEU A 331 -10.27 12.02 -0.09
N ALA A 332 -9.99 11.41 -1.24
CA ALA A 332 -9.88 12.12 -2.51
C ALA A 332 -11.23 12.49 -3.16
N GLU A 333 -12.34 11.93 -2.68
CA GLU A 333 -13.72 12.18 -3.14
C GLU A 333 -14.39 13.30 -2.32
N MET A 334 -13.70 13.83 -1.30
CA MET A 334 -14.20 14.89 -0.44
C MET A 334 -13.74 16.28 -0.88
N TRP A 335 -14.58 17.24 -0.53
CA TRP A 335 -14.37 18.67 -0.69
C TRP A 335 -14.06 19.30 0.67
N PHE A 336 -12.87 19.88 0.83
CA PHE A 336 -12.42 20.48 2.09
C PHE A 336 -12.48 22.00 2.03
N HIS A 337 -12.87 22.65 3.13
CA HIS A 337 -12.94 24.10 3.22
C HIS A 337 -11.53 24.72 3.10
N LEU A 338 -11.34 25.61 2.14
CA LEU A 338 -10.05 26.21 1.79
C LEU A 338 -9.43 26.98 2.96
N ASP A 339 -10.22 27.84 3.62
CA ASP A 339 -9.70 28.67 4.71
C ASP A 339 -9.29 27.85 5.94
N ASP A 340 -10.07 26.83 6.32
CA ASP A 340 -9.73 25.93 7.44
C ASP A 340 -8.35 25.28 7.17
N VAL A 341 -8.17 24.72 5.97
CA VAL A 341 -6.93 24.10 5.54
C VAL A 341 -5.78 25.10 5.49
N ARG A 342 -5.98 26.27 4.88
CA ARG A 342 -4.95 27.33 4.77
C ARG A 342 -4.52 27.81 6.15
N ASN A 343 -5.47 28.09 7.03
CA ASN A 343 -5.21 28.60 8.38
C ASN A 343 -4.44 27.59 9.24
N LEU A 344 -4.83 26.30 9.19
CA LEU A 344 -4.13 25.24 9.93
C LEU A 344 -2.74 24.98 9.36
N ALA A 345 -2.58 25.00 8.04
CA ALA A 345 -1.27 24.86 7.41
C ALA A 345 -0.34 26.03 7.78
N LEU A 346 -0.86 27.26 7.80
CA LEU A 346 -0.11 28.44 8.25
C LEU A 346 0.24 28.36 9.74
N GLU A 347 -0.71 27.99 10.60
CA GLU A 347 -0.48 27.76 12.04
C GLU A 347 0.67 26.76 12.25
N HIS A 348 0.62 25.61 11.59
CA HIS A 348 1.64 24.58 11.68
C HIS A 348 3.01 25.08 11.23
N ARG A 349 3.08 25.80 10.11
CA ARG A 349 4.33 26.37 9.61
C ARG A 349 4.90 27.43 10.55
N VAL A 350 4.06 28.29 11.12
CA VAL A 350 4.48 29.30 12.09
C VAL A 350 5.01 28.63 13.35
N LYS A 351 4.32 27.64 13.91
CA LYS A 351 4.83 26.84 15.05
C LYS A 351 6.20 26.26 14.77
N ALA A 352 6.37 25.59 13.63
CA ALA A 352 7.64 25.00 13.24
C ALA A 352 8.77 26.04 13.09
N VAL A 353 8.45 27.24 12.58
CA VAL A 353 9.41 28.35 12.49
C VAL A 353 9.82 28.86 13.87
N LEU A 354 8.86 29.03 14.78
CA LEU A 354 9.11 29.50 16.15
C LEU A 354 9.88 28.48 16.98
N GLU A 355 9.58 27.19 16.84
CA GLU A 355 10.25 26.09 17.55
C GLU A 355 11.70 25.89 17.08
N LYS A 356 11.95 26.01 15.77
CA LYS A 356 13.27 25.72 15.18
C LYS A 356 14.15 26.94 14.95
N ASP A 357 13.68 28.14 15.34
CA ASP A 357 14.34 29.44 15.11
C ASP A 357 14.92 29.57 13.68
N VAL A 358 14.05 29.41 12.68
CA VAL A 358 14.48 29.24 11.28
C VAL A 358 15.06 30.53 10.69
N PHE A 359 16.22 30.42 10.05
CA PHE A 359 16.83 31.48 9.24
C PHE A 359 16.61 31.23 7.74
N ALA A 360 16.16 32.25 7.00
CA ALA A 360 15.86 32.13 5.57
C ALA A 360 16.29 33.35 4.75
N ILE A 361 16.50 33.15 3.45
CA ILE A 361 16.80 34.24 2.52
C ILE A 361 15.64 35.25 2.44
N ALA A 362 15.98 36.50 2.09
CA ALA A 362 15.06 37.64 2.03
C ALA A 362 13.74 37.34 1.28
N HIS A 363 13.82 36.78 0.07
CA HIS A 363 12.64 36.45 -0.73
C HIS A 363 11.70 35.47 -0.02
N ARG A 364 12.24 34.40 0.59
CA ARG A 364 11.44 33.41 1.34
C ARG A 364 10.80 34.02 2.57
N CYS A 365 11.51 34.92 3.25
CA CYS A 365 10.96 35.67 4.38
C CYS A 365 9.77 36.53 3.96
N ARG A 366 9.92 37.28 2.86
CA ARG A 366 8.83 38.09 2.30
C ARG A 366 7.63 37.23 1.94
N THR A 367 7.82 36.15 1.17
CA THR A 367 6.74 35.23 0.81
C THR A 367 6.01 34.67 2.03
N PHE A 368 6.76 34.31 3.08
CA PHE A 368 6.18 33.75 4.29
C PHE A 368 5.33 34.77 5.06
N VAL A 369 5.85 35.98 5.26
CA VAL A 369 5.11 37.06 5.94
C VAL A 369 3.89 37.49 5.12
N THR A 370 4.03 37.64 3.79
CA THR A 370 2.91 38.00 2.90
C THR A 370 1.79 36.97 2.98
N ALA A 371 2.09 35.67 3.09
CA ALA A 371 1.06 34.64 3.20
C ALA A 371 0.19 34.76 4.47
N ILE A 372 0.70 35.38 5.53
CA ILE A 372 0.04 35.51 6.84
C ILE A 372 -0.82 36.79 6.90
N TRP A 373 -0.34 37.92 6.37
CA TRP A 373 -1.03 39.20 6.49
C TRP A 373 -1.73 39.70 5.23
N ASP A 374 -1.31 39.30 4.00
CA ASP A 374 -1.84 39.69 2.67
C ASP A 374 -2.11 41.20 2.42
N ARG A 375 -1.84 42.05 3.43
CA ARG A 375 -2.03 43.49 3.43
C ARG A 375 -0.70 44.13 3.06
N ASN A 376 -0.61 44.57 1.81
CA ASN A 376 0.53 45.25 1.19
C ASN A 376 1.84 44.43 1.12
N PRO A 377 2.23 43.92 -0.07
CA PRO A 377 3.52 43.27 -0.28
C PRO A 377 4.74 44.22 -0.09
N ASP A 378 4.50 45.50 0.19
CA ASP A 378 5.51 46.55 0.30
C ASP A 378 6.17 46.69 1.68
N HIS A 379 5.67 45.99 2.71
CA HIS A 379 6.21 46.14 4.07
C HIS A 379 7.51 45.38 4.36
N PHE A 380 7.94 44.43 3.51
CA PHE A 380 9.23 43.74 3.65
C PHE A 380 9.98 43.64 2.31
N THR A 381 10.29 44.80 1.73
CA THR A 381 11.20 44.89 0.57
C THR A 381 12.64 44.56 0.97
N ASP A 382 13.51 44.30 -0.01
CA ASP A 382 14.94 44.13 0.23
C ASP A 382 15.58 45.35 0.90
N TYR A 383 15.00 46.54 0.73
CA TYR A 383 15.42 47.73 1.45
C TYR A 383 15.08 47.64 2.95
N HIS A 384 13.85 47.24 3.29
CA HIS A 384 13.44 47.06 4.69
C HIS A 384 14.26 45.98 5.39
N LEU A 385 14.50 44.84 4.75
CA LEU A 385 15.34 43.78 5.33
C LEU A 385 16.80 44.25 5.53
N ARG A 386 17.36 45.02 4.58
CA ARG A 386 18.68 45.65 4.75
C ARG A 386 18.69 46.67 5.89
N HIS A 387 17.61 47.44 6.07
CA HIS A 387 17.50 48.40 7.16
C HIS A 387 17.40 47.70 8.51
N LEU A 388 16.51 46.71 8.66
CA LEU A 388 16.37 45.89 9.87
C LEU A 388 17.67 45.18 10.25
N ARG A 389 18.48 44.79 9.26
CA ARG A 389 19.83 44.27 9.48
C ARG A 389 20.76 45.33 10.07
N ARG A 390 20.79 46.52 9.46
CA ARG A 390 21.68 47.63 9.85
C ARG A 390 21.37 48.16 11.25
N THR A 391 20.11 48.12 11.65
CA THR A 391 19.66 48.54 12.99
C THR A 391 19.64 47.39 13.99
N GLU A 392 20.11 46.19 13.61
CA GLU A 392 20.11 44.98 14.43
C GLU A 392 18.72 44.59 15.00
N ALA A 393 17.65 45.11 14.39
CA ALA A 393 16.27 44.85 14.82
C ALA A 393 15.81 43.42 14.50
N VAL A 394 16.54 42.69 13.67
CA VAL A 394 16.29 41.30 13.29
C VAL A 394 17.63 40.56 13.26
N ARG A 395 17.70 39.40 13.92
CA ARG A 395 18.90 38.54 13.86
C ARG A 395 19.12 38.02 12.45
N PHE A 396 20.36 37.90 12.04
CA PHE A 396 20.74 37.38 10.73
C PHE A 396 22.05 36.59 10.80
N VAL A 397 22.26 35.72 9.81
CA VAL A 397 23.50 34.96 9.61
C VAL A 397 24.06 35.32 8.23
N ASP A 398 25.37 35.58 8.18
CA ASP A 398 26.11 35.72 6.93
C ASP A 398 26.49 34.32 6.43
N VAL A 399 25.94 33.95 5.27
CA VAL A 399 26.23 32.69 4.59
C VAL A 399 27.09 33.04 3.38
N ARG A 400 28.40 32.78 3.48
CA ARG A 400 29.30 32.94 2.34
C ARG A 400 29.08 31.81 1.35
N ASN A 401 28.60 32.14 0.16
CA ASN A 401 28.48 31.16 -0.92
C ASN A 401 29.79 31.09 -1.70
N THR A 402 30.56 30.04 -1.47
CA THR A 402 31.88 29.84 -2.09
C THR A 402 31.82 29.30 -3.52
N THR A 403 30.64 29.06 -4.08
CA THR A 403 30.48 28.29 -5.33
C THR A 403 30.60 29.08 -6.63
N GLU A 404 30.66 30.42 -6.64
CA GLU A 404 30.59 31.20 -7.90
C GLU A 404 31.60 32.35 -8.04
N GLY A 405 32.80 32.26 -7.45
CA GLY A 405 33.90 33.21 -7.73
C GLY A 405 33.61 34.69 -7.44
N ARG A 406 32.46 34.99 -6.82
CA ARG A 406 32.01 36.31 -6.39
C ARG A 406 31.70 36.22 -4.91
N ASP A 407 32.57 36.78 -4.09
CA ASP A 407 32.40 36.90 -2.65
C ASP A 407 31.34 37.98 -2.35
N ARG A 408 30.06 37.65 -2.59
CA ARG A 408 28.94 38.48 -2.19
C ARG A 408 28.32 37.88 -0.93
N PRO A 409 28.26 38.62 0.18
CA PRO A 409 27.64 38.11 1.40
C PRO A 409 26.15 37.89 1.16
N LEU A 410 25.67 36.67 1.41
CA LEU A 410 24.26 36.33 1.41
C LEU A 410 23.76 36.31 2.86
N TYR A 411 22.66 37.00 3.11
CA TYR A 411 22.13 37.15 4.45
C TYR A 411 20.88 36.29 4.61
N HIS A 412 20.89 35.44 5.62
CA HIS A 412 19.71 34.72 6.06
C HIS A 412 19.16 35.41 7.31
N PHE A 413 17.88 35.74 7.32
CA PHE A 413 17.22 36.49 8.39
C PHE A 413 16.42 35.54 9.27
N SER A 414 16.38 35.79 10.58
CA SER A 414 15.51 35.06 11.50
C SER A 414 14.06 35.34 11.14
N LEU A 415 13.33 34.29 10.74
CA LEU A 415 11.90 34.38 10.49
C LEU A 415 11.13 34.69 11.78
N VAL A 416 11.61 34.24 12.93
CA VAL A 416 10.96 34.50 14.23
C VAL A 416 10.92 36.00 14.52
N ASP A 417 12.07 36.67 14.43
CA ASP A 417 12.15 38.11 14.69
C ASP A 417 11.35 38.92 13.65
N LEU A 418 11.36 38.47 12.38
CA LEU A 418 10.55 39.08 11.33
C LEU A 418 9.05 38.94 11.58
N LEU A 419 8.58 37.78 12.05
CA LEU A 419 7.17 37.58 12.41
C LEU A 419 6.76 38.44 13.60
N GLU A 420 7.61 38.54 14.62
CA GLU A 420 7.36 39.40 15.78
C GLU A 420 7.26 40.87 15.36
N ARG A 421 8.16 41.33 14.49
CA ARG A 421 8.15 42.69 13.95
C ARG A 421 6.96 42.95 13.03
N ALA A 422 6.63 42.00 12.15
CA ALA A 422 5.46 42.08 11.27
C ALA A 422 4.18 42.23 12.08
N ALA A 423 4.00 41.43 13.13
CA ALA A 423 2.84 41.50 14.01
C ALA A 423 2.73 42.83 14.77
N LEU A 424 3.85 43.48 15.11
CA LEU A 424 3.84 44.82 15.72
C LEU A 424 3.46 45.92 14.71
N LEU A 425 3.93 45.81 13.47
CA LEU A 425 3.74 46.83 12.44
C LEU A 425 2.38 46.73 11.74
N GLN A 426 1.91 45.51 11.48
CA GLN A 426 0.72 45.23 10.66
C GLN A 426 -0.52 44.90 11.50
N GLY A 427 -0.34 44.63 12.80
CA GLY A 427 -1.42 44.22 13.69
C GLY A 427 -1.85 42.76 13.49
N PRO A 428 -3.12 42.42 13.76
CA PRO A 428 -3.65 41.06 13.64
C PRO A 428 -3.44 40.48 12.24
N SER A 429 -3.09 39.20 12.18
CA SER A 429 -2.96 38.47 10.91
C SER A 429 -4.33 38.10 10.33
N LEU A 430 -4.33 37.53 9.13
CA LEU A 430 -5.54 36.97 8.52
C LEU A 430 -6.00 35.67 9.19
N SER A 431 -5.17 35.10 10.08
CA SER A 431 -5.44 33.82 10.71
C SER A 431 -5.43 33.98 12.23
N PRO A 432 -6.59 33.90 12.91
CA PRO A 432 -6.63 34.00 14.37
C PRO A 432 -5.83 32.90 15.07
N LEU A 433 -5.62 31.76 14.40
CA LEU A 433 -4.76 30.68 14.89
C LEU A 433 -3.28 31.09 14.90
N VAL A 434 -2.81 31.79 13.86
CA VAL A 434 -1.45 32.33 13.82
C VAL A 434 -1.26 33.40 14.89
N ASP A 435 -2.23 34.29 15.07
CA ASP A 435 -2.18 35.32 16.13
C ASP A 435 -2.09 34.70 17.52
N LYS A 436 -2.83 33.62 17.76
CA LYS A 436 -2.76 32.87 19.01
C LYS A 436 -1.37 32.28 19.22
N VAL A 437 -0.81 31.61 18.21
CA VAL A 437 0.53 31.00 18.29
C VAL A 437 1.62 32.05 18.58
N LEU A 438 1.57 33.19 17.90
CA LEU A 438 2.52 34.29 18.12
C LEU A 438 2.37 34.87 19.53
N ARG A 439 1.14 34.99 20.04
CA ARG A 439 0.87 35.45 21.41
C ARG A 439 1.38 34.45 22.45
N ASP A 440 1.10 33.17 22.27
CA ASP A 440 1.53 32.10 23.17
C ASP A 440 3.06 32.03 23.22
N HIS A 441 3.74 32.16 22.07
CA HIS A 441 5.20 32.22 22.01
C HIS A 441 5.78 33.44 22.74
N ARG A 442 5.17 34.62 22.59
CA ARG A 442 5.56 35.83 23.35
C ARG A 442 5.39 35.64 24.85
N ASN A 443 4.31 34.99 25.28
CA ASN A 443 4.03 34.73 26.69
C ASN A 443 4.95 33.65 27.28
N ALA A 444 5.35 32.66 26.47
CA ALA A 444 6.27 31.60 26.87
C ALA A 444 7.71 32.11 27.04
N LYS A 445 8.13 33.11 26.25
CA LYS A 445 9.34 33.89 26.50
C LYS A 445 9.09 34.80 27.72
N LYS A 446 9.35 34.31 28.95
CA LYS A 446 9.41 35.15 30.14
C LYS A 446 10.33 36.37 29.90
N PRO A 447 10.05 37.54 30.52
CA PRO A 447 10.83 38.75 30.36
C PRO A 447 12.15 38.64 31.12
N CYS A 448 13.10 37.91 30.57
CA CYS A 448 14.50 38.02 30.92
C CYS A 448 15.24 38.24 29.60
N ASP A 449 15.81 39.42 29.44
CA ASP A 449 16.75 39.83 28.38
C ASP A 449 16.21 40.27 27.00
N ARG A 450 14.96 40.75 26.91
CA ARG A 450 14.58 41.62 25.78
C ARG A 450 14.16 43.00 26.26
N VAL A 451 15.08 43.95 26.13
CA VAL A 451 14.73 45.38 26.06
C VAL A 451 13.82 45.53 24.84
N VAL A 452 12.52 45.60 25.07
CA VAL A 452 11.57 46.02 24.05
C VAL A 452 11.77 47.52 23.89
N VAL A 453 12.71 47.92 23.03
CA VAL A 453 12.66 49.25 22.45
C VAL A 453 11.51 49.20 21.45
N GLY A 454 10.31 49.61 21.89
CA GLY A 454 9.28 50.01 20.94
C GLY A 454 9.85 51.10 20.04
N PRO A 455 9.41 51.22 18.77
CA PRO A 455 9.90 52.30 17.94
C PRO A 455 9.67 53.61 18.68
N THR A 456 10.73 54.37 18.90
CA THR A 456 10.59 55.72 19.43
C THR A 456 9.63 56.48 18.53
N GLU A 457 8.92 57.48 19.05
CA GLU A 457 8.06 58.36 18.24
C GLU A 457 8.84 58.91 17.02
N GLN A 458 10.16 59.07 17.18
CA GLN A 458 11.10 59.42 16.14
C GLN A 458 11.26 58.33 15.06
N GLU A 459 11.35 57.04 15.41
CA GLU A 459 11.35 55.93 14.45
C GLU A 459 10.00 55.78 13.73
N ALA A 460 8.89 55.96 14.44
CA ALA A 460 7.55 55.95 13.84
C ALA A 460 7.36 57.13 12.85
N ASN A 461 7.86 58.31 13.21
CA ASN A 461 7.82 59.50 12.35
C ASN A 461 8.80 59.41 11.17
N THR A 462 9.96 58.79 11.37
CA THR A 462 10.91 58.49 10.28
C THR A 462 10.32 57.47 9.32
N TYR A 463 9.58 56.49 9.83
CA TYR A 463 8.85 55.49 9.05
C TYR A 463 7.71 56.10 8.23
N ILE A 464 6.89 56.98 8.83
CA ILE A 464 5.84 57.73 8.12
C ILE A 464 6.44 58.66 7.06
N SER A 465 7.56 59.32 7.37
CA SER A 465 8.27 60.21 6.43
C SER A 465 8.90 59.47 5.25
N ALA A 466 9.44 58.27 5.49
CA ALA A 466 10.01 57.42 4.44
C ALA A 466 8.93 56.91 3.47
N ILE A 467 7.75 56.54 3.99
CA ILE A 467 6.57 56.16 3.19
C ILE A 467 6.09 57.36 2.35
N ALA A 468 5.99 58.54 2.95
CA ALA A 468 5.60 59.76 2.25
C ALA A 468 6.60 60.14 1.13
N ALA A 469 7.91 59.98 1.38
CA ALA A 469 8.95 60.24 0.39
C ALA A 469 8.92 59.21 -0.76
N GLN A 470 8.65 57.94 -0.47
CA GLN A 470 8.51 56.91 -1.49
C GLN A 470 7.27 57.13 -2.35
N MET A 471 6.12 57.44 -1.77
CA MET A 471 4.90 57.80 -2.52
C MET A 471 5.13 59.04 -3.39
N LYS A 472 5.87 60.04 -2.90
CA LYS A 472 6.23 61.25 -3.65
C LYS A 472 7.17 60.96 -4.82
N ASN A 473 8.11 60.03 -4.66
CA ASN A 473 9.03 59.62 -5.73
C ASN A 473 8.34 58.72 -6.77
N THR A 474 7.39 57.88 -6.37
CA THR A 474 6.57 57.09 -7.30
C THR A 474 5.64 57.99 -8.11
N LEU A 475 5.04 59.01 -7.48
CA LEU A 475 4.23 60.04 -8.15
C LEU A 475 5.05 60.99 -9.04
N ALA A 476 6.34 61.17 -8.76
CA ALA A 476 7.25 61.98 -9.58
C ALA A 476 7.90 61.17 -10.72
N GLY A 477 7.96 59.84 -10.61
CA GLY A 477 8.50 58.93 -11.62
C GLY A 477 7.53 58.63 -12.76
N ASP A 478 6.22 58.65 -12.49
CA ASP A 478 5.18 58.59 -13.52
C ASP A 478 4.87 60.00 -14.02
N GLY A 479 5.45 60.36 -15.17
CA GLY A 479 5.30 61.67 -15.81
C GLY A 479 3.87 62.02 -16.22
N MET A 480 3.02 62.38 -15.26
CA MET A 480 1.77 63.09 -15.47
C MET A 480 2.06 64.59 -15.39
N ARG A 481 2.22 65.22 -16.57
CA ARG A 481 2.11 66.67 -16.70
C ARG A 481 0.74 67.08 -16.17
N LEU A 482 0.72 67.84 -15.07
CA LEU A 482 -0.47 68.58 -14.67
C LEU A 482 -0.84 69.54 -15.83
N PRO A 483 -2.08 69.52 -16.35
CA PRO A 483 -2.52 70.57 -17.25
C PRO A 483 -2.57 71.89 -16.48
N SER A 484 -2.06 72.95 -17.10
CA SER A 484 -2.20 74.34 -16.65
C SER A 484 -3.66 74.67 -16.29
N PRO A 485 -3.89 75.58 -15.33
CA PRO A 485 -5.22 75.81 -14.76
C PRO A 485 -6.15 76.45 -15.80
N ASN A 486 -7.26 75.79 -16.11
CA ASN A 486 -8.37 76.39 -16.85
C ASN A 486 -9.27 77.14 -15.85
N PRO A 487 -9.53 78.45 -16.01
CA PRO A 487 -10.14 79.29 -14.99
C PRO A 487 -11.66 79.35 -15.16
N HIS A 488 -12.40 78.30 -14.80
CA HIS A 488 -13.85 78.38 -14.65
C HIS A 488 -14.36 77.43 -13.55
N VAL A 489 -14.51 77.99 -12.32
CA VAL A 489 -15.71 77.99 -11.41
C VAL A 489 -16.48 76.66 -11.18
N PRO A 490 -17.10 76.36 -10.00
CA PRO A 490 -16.92 76.81 -8.61
C PRO A 490 -16.74 75.67 -7.57
N THR A 491 -16.32 76.07 -6.37
CA THR A 491 -16.42 75.40 -5.07
C THR A 491 -17.75 74.68 -4.79
N LEU A 492 -17.68 73.46 -4.25
CA LEU A 492 -18.78 72.82 -3.50
C LEU A 492 -18.51 72.86 -1.98
N PRO A 493 -19.53 73.13 -1.14
CA PRO A 493 -19.35 73.43 0.28
C PRO A 493 -19.67 72.25 1.21
N GLY A 494 -18.96 72.21 2.33
CA GLY A 494 -19.56 72.22 3.67
C GLY A 494 -20.53 71.10 4.06
N TRP A 495 -20.03 70.20 4.90
CA TRP A 495 -20.85 69.38 5.80
C TRP A 495 -21.71 70.27 6.71
N ARG A 496 -23.05 70.13 6.68
CA ARG A 496 -23.92 70.33 7.86
C ARG A 496 -25.17 69.43 7.84
N ARG A 497 -25.57 69.13 9.06
CA ARG A 497 -26.60 68.22 9.60
C ARG A 497 -28.05 68.61 9.27
N THR A 498 -28.93 67.71 9.73
CA THR A 498 -30.40 67.83 9.96
C THR A 498 -31.21 67.63 8.69
N GLY A 499 -32.27 66.83 8.63
CA GLY A 499 -33.14 66.26 9.65
C GLY A 499 -34.55 66.30 9.09
N ASP A 500 -35.26 65.19 9.17
CA ASP A 500 -36.71 65.04 9.09
C ASP A 500 -37.51 65.23 7.78
N ARG A 501 -38.42 64.25 7.64
CA ARG A 501 -39.79 64.28 7.10
C ARG A 501 -40.05 64.13 5.60
N ALA A 502 -40.52 62.92 5.30
CA ALA A 502 -41.93 62.61 5.00
C ALA A 502 -42.38 62.43 3.53
N ARG A 503 -43.19 61.36 3.39
CA ARG A 503 -44.24 61.07 2.41
C ARG A 503 -43.78 60.67 1.00
N ALA A 504 -44.03 59.41 0.65
CA ALA A 504 -45.23 58.92 -0.06
C ALA A 504 -44.95 58.95 -1.58
N SER A 505 -45.24 57.96 -2.42
CA SER A 505 -46.25 56.91 -2.41
C SER A 505 -46.06 56.02 -3.65
N ARG A 506 -46.76 54.88 -3.68
CA ARG A 506 -47.24 54.11 -4.85
C ARG A 506 -46.27 53.17 -5.59
N ALA A 507 -46.43 51.87 -5.27
CA ALA A 507 -46.51 50.77 -6.26
C ALA A 507 -47.86 50.88 -7.05
N PRO A 508 -48.28 49.98 -7.99
CA PRO A 508 -47.73 48.65 -8.36
C PRO A 508 -47.92 48.21 -9.85
N THR A 509 -47.62 46.92 -10.11
CA THR A 509 -48.21 45.98 -11.11
C THR A 509 -47.88 46.14 -12.60
N CYS A 510 -47.87 45.12 -13.48
CA CYS A 510 -47.82 43.65 -13.47
C CYS A 510 -47.73 43.21 -14.97
N LYS A 511 -47.38 41.92 -15.19
CA LYS A 511 -47.84 41.00 -16.28
C LYS A 511 -46.80 40.54 -17.33
N ALA A 512 -46.51 39.25 -17.26
CA ALA A 512 -46.29 38.31 -18.38
C ALA A 512 -47.68 37.96 -19.01
N PRO A 513 -47.83 37.27 -20.18
CA PRO A 513 -47.25 35.92 -20.45
C PRO A 513 -47.01 35.51 -21.95
N SER A 514 -46.50 34.26 -22.11
CA SER A 514 -46.85 33.25 -23.17
C SER A 514 -46.33 33.47 -24.61
N ALA A 515 -45.99 32.49 -25.46
CA ALA A 515 -45.57 31.06 -25.46
C ALA A 515 -45.59 30.66 -26.96
N ALA A 516 -44.65 29.84 -27.45
CA ALA A 516 -44.85 28.91 -28.58
C ALA A 516 -43.59 28.06 -28.78
N GLY A 517 -43.75 26.73 -28.76
CA GLY A 517 -42.68 25.76 -29.02
C GLY A 517 -42.69 25.24 -30.45
N VAL A 518 -41.66 24.46 -30.81
CA VAL A 518 -41.70 23.45 -31.88
C VAL A 518 -40.80 22.27 -31.49
N ALA A 519 -41.28 21.06 -31.78
CA ALA A 519 -40.74 19.77 -31.43
C ALA A 519 -39.67 19.23 -32.42
N LEU A 520 -39.00 18.16 -31.97
CA LEU A 520 -37.94 17.32 -32.56
C LEU A 520 -38.31 16.66 -33.93
N PRO A 521 -37.34 15.99 -34.59
CA PRO A 521 -37.26 14.53 -34.42
C PRO A 521 -35.84 13.92 -34.36
N ARG A 522 -35.88 12.61 -34.11
CA ARG A 522 -34.92 11.59 -33.69
C ARG A 522 -34.08 10.92 -34.81
N ASP A 523 -33.04 10.22 -34.35
CA ASP A 523 -32.49 8.90 -34.78
C ASP A 523 -31.21 8.77 -35.65
N LYS A 524 -30.44 7.73 -35.23
CA LYS A 524 -29.33 6.92 -35.83
C LYS A 524 -27.94 7.19 -35.23
N LEU A 525 -27.33 6.27 -34.45
CA LEU A 525 -26.72 4.95 -34.74
C LEU A 525 -25.35 5.02 -35.47
N CYS A 526 -24.35 4.33 -34.88
CA CYS A 526 -22.98 3.99 -35.33
C CYS A 526 -21.93 5.14 -35.20
N ASP A 527 -20.71 4.96 -34.69
CA ASP A 527 -19.83 3.79 -34.45
C ASP A 527 -19.23 3.75 -33.02
#